data_AF-A0A1A7WG38-F1
#
_entry.id   AF-A0A1A7WG38-F1
#
_cell.length_a   1.000
_cell.length_b   1.000
_cell.length_c   1.000
_cell.angle_alpha   90.00
_cell.angle_beta   90.00
_cell.angle_gamma   90.00
#
_symmetry.space_group_name_H-M   'P 1'
#
loop_
_entity.id
_entity.type
_entity.pdbx_description
1 polymer ?
#
loop_
_entity_poly.entity_id
_entity_poly.type
_entity_poly.pdbx_seq_one_letter_code
_entity_poly.pdbx_strand_id
1 'polypeptide(L)' 'DDSKPGKSRTAKAALIDGFNEFDHKFFGISDSEVEQMDPQQKLLLQCVYRALENAGLPLEKASGTRTG' A
#
# COMPACT_ATOMS: atom_id res chain seq x y z
N ASP A 1 22.85 -27.74 7.94
CA ASP A 1 22.97 -27.07 9.24
C ASP A 1 21.91 -25.97 9.31
N ASP A 2 20.71 -26.38 9.71
CA ASP A 2 19.44 -25.63 9.61
C ASP A 2 19.25 -24.61 10.75
N SER A 3 20.16 -24.62 11.74
CA SER A 3 20.05 -23.85 12.98
C SER A 3 21.03 -22.67 13.05
N LYS A 4 21.73 -22.34 11.96
CA LYS A 4 22.62 -21.17 11.93
C LYS A 4 21.78 -19.88 11.99
N PRO A 5 22.11 -18.94 12.89
CA PRO A 5 21.47 -17.62 12.93
C PRO A 5 21.53 -16.91 11.56
N GLY A 6 20.46 -16.19 11.20
CA GLY A 6 20.40 -15.38 9.97
C GLY A 6 20.08 -16.16 8.68
N LYS A 7 19.58 -17.40 8.78
CA LYS A 7 19.15 -18.21 7.64
C LYS A 7 17.65 -18.50 7.70
N SER A 8 16.97 -18.40 6.55
CA SER A 8 15.62 -18.93 6.38
C SER A 8 15.69 -20.41 6.01
N ARG A 9 14.78 -21.22 6.58
CA ARG A 9 14.66 -22.66 6.30
C ARG A 9 13.86 -22.96 5.03
N THR A 10 13.26 -21.94 4.41
CA THR A 10 12.50 -22.07 3.17
C THR A 10 12.84 -20.93 2.22
N ALA A 11 12.88 -21.26 0.92
CA ALA A 11 12.97 -20.28 -0.17
C ALA A 11 11.58 -19.90 -0.72
N LYS A 12 10.51 -20.51 -0.21
CA LYS A 12 9.14 -20.23 -0.68
C LYS A 12 8.54 -19.07 0.11
N ALA A 13 8.01 -18.10 -0.61
CA ALA A 13 7.23 -16.99 -0.06
C ALA A 13 6.08 -16.66 -1.04
N ALA A 14 4.96 -16.21 -0.50
CA ALA A 14 3.92 -15.55 -1.29
C ALA A 14 4.23 -14.06 -1.28
N LEU A 15 4.70 -13.54 -2.42
CA LEU A 15 5.05 -12.13 -2.59
C LEU A 15 4.01 -11.47 -3.48
N ILE A 16 3.79 -10.18 -3.25
CA ILE A 16 2.86 -9.37 -4.04
C ILE A 16 3.66 -8.74 -5.18
N ASP A 17 3.22 -8.96 -6.42
CA ASP A 17 3.78 -8.28 -7.58
C ASP A 17 3.47 -6.78 -7.52
N GLY A 18 4.43 -5.95 -7.93
CA GLY A 18 4.22 -4.50 -7.95
C GLY A 18 4.03 -3.87 -6.56
N PHE A 19 4.52 -4.51 -5.48
CA PHE A 19 4.29 -4.05 -4.10
C PHE A 19 4.71 -2.59 -3.82
N ASN A 20 5.58 -2.02 -4.66
CA ASN A 20 6.06 -0.64 -4.56
C ASN A 20 5.52 0.28 -5.67
N GLU A 21 4.64 -0.23 -6.55
CA GLU A 21 3.97 0.58 -7.58
C GLU A 21 2.87 1.43 -6.95
N PHE A 22 2.87 2.73 -7.25
CA PHE A 22 1.96 3.69 -6.64
C PHE A 22 1.76 4.91 -7.54
N ASP A 23 0.50 5.27 -7.82
CA ASP A 23 0.14 6.49 -8.55
C ASP A 23 0.18 7.71 -7.61
N HIS A 24 1.38 8.16 -7.28
CA HIS A 24 1.58 9.29 -6.37
C HIS A 24 0.93 10.59 -6.85
N LYS A 25 0.81 10.78 -8.17
CA LYS A 25 0.19 11.98 -8.77
C LYS A 25 -1.31 12.02 -8.50
N PHE A 26 -1.99 10.88 -8.56
CA PHE A 26 -3.40 10.77 -8.19
C PHE A 26 -3.65 11.20 -6.74
N PHE A 27 -2.75 10.83 -5.82
CA PHE A 27 -2.85 11.20 -4.40
C PHE A 27 -2.27 12.59 -4.06
N GLY A 28 -1.77 13.34 -5.06
CA GLY A 28 -1.17 14.65 -4.85
C GLY A 28 0.15 14.62 -4.06
N ILE A 29 0.88 13.50 -4.09
CA ILE A 29 2.14 13.29 -3.38
C ILE A 29 3.31 13.53 -4.33
N SER A 30 4.33 14.26 -3.86
CA SER A 30 5.51 14.58 -4.68
C SER A 30 6.43 13.37 -4.89
N ASP A 31 7.26 13.41 -5.94
CA ASP A 31 8.24 12.36 -6.24
C ASP A 31 9.20 12.11 -5.04
N SER A 32 9.69 13.17 -4.41
CA SER A 32 10.57 13.07 -3.25
C SER A 32 9.90 12.41 -2.04
N GLU A 33 8.59 12.64 -1.86
CA GLU A 33 7.83 12.03 -0.76
C GLU A 33 7.56 10.55 -1.03
N VAL A 34 7.15 10.18 -2.25
CA VAL A 34 6.87 8.77 -2.57
C VAL A 34 8.11 7.88 -2.49
N GLU A 35 9.30 8.42 -2.76
CA GLU A 35 10.57 7.70 -2.56
C GLU A 35 10.84 7.34 -1.09
N GLN A 36 10.36 8.16 -0.16
CA GLN A 36 10.51 7.94 1.29
C GLN A 36 9.34 7.16 1.92
N MET A 37 8.23 7.02 1.21
CA MET A 37 7.05 6.30 1.71
C MET A 37 7.29 4.80 1.84
N ASP A 38 6.83 4.23 2.95
CA ASP A 38 6.81 2.78 3.16
C ASP A 38 5.86 2.10 2.14
N PRO A 39 6.27 0.99 1.49
CA PRO A 39 5.44 0.30 0.50
C PRO A 39 4.06 -0.14 1.04
N GLN A 40 3.94 -0.45 2.33
CA GLN A 40 2.66 -0.84 2.93
C GLN A 40 1.71 0.36 3.04
N GLN A 41 2.23 1.56 3.27
CA GLN A 41 1.42 2.80 3.26
C GLN A 41 0.89 3.09 1.86
N LYS A 42 1.74 2.92 0.82
CA LYS A 42 1.34 3.03 -0.59
C LYS A 42 0.23 2.03 -0.94
N LEU A 43 0.37 0.79 -0.49
CA LEU A 43 -0.62 -0.27 -0.70
C LEU A 43 -1.94 0.05 0.03
N LEU A 44 -1.86 0.54 1.26
CA LEU A 44 -3.03 0.92 2.06
C LEU A 44 -3.84 2.02 1.37
N LEU A 45 -3.20 3.08 0.88
CA LEU A 45 -3.88 4.18 0.18
C LEU A 45 -4.63 3.69 -1.07
N GLN A 46 -4.00 2.85 -1.88
CA GLN A 46 -4.63 2.25 -3.05
C GLN A 46 -5.80 1.33 -2.66
N CYS A 47 -5.65 0.54 -1.60
CA CYS A 47 -6.68 -0.37 -1.11
C CYS A 47 -7.92 0.39 -0.62
N VAL A 48 -7.72 1.44 0.18
CA VAL A 48 -8.80 2.29 0.68
C VAL A 48 -9.54 2.96 -0.47
N TYR A 49 -8.80 3.51 -1.45
CA TYR A 49 -9.42 4.10 -2.63
C TYR A 49 -10.28 3.09 -3.40
N ARG A 50 -9.74 1.91 -3.70
CA ARG A 50 -10.48 0.84 -4.40
C ARG A 50 -11.70 0.37 -3.61
N ALA A 51 -11.61 0.30 -2.28
CA ALA A 51 -12.74 -0.08 -1.44
C ALA A 51 -13.86 0.96 -1.49
N LEU A 52 -13.51 2.25 -1.44
CA LEU A 52 -14.47 3.35 -1.58
C LEU A 52 -15.11 3.38 -2.98
N GLU A 53 -14.31 3.21 -4.03
CA GLU A 53 -14.80 3.11 -5.41
C GLU A 53 -15.76 1.92 -5.59
N ASN A 54 -15.39 0.75 -5.06
CA ASN A 54 -16.23 -0.44 -5.10
C ASN A 54 -17.57 -0.25 -4.37
N ALA A 55 -17.57 0.53 -3.29
CA ALA A 55 -18.78 0.90 -2.57
C ALA A 55 -19.63 1.99 -3.27
N GLY A 56 -19.17 2.54 -4.40
CA GLY A 56 -19.82 3.68 -5.07
C GLY A 56 -19.74 4.99 -4.25
N LEU A 57 -18.78 5.07 -3.33
CA LEU A 57 -18.55 6.20 -2.45
C LEU A 57 -17.33 6.99 -2.96
N PRO A 58 -17.51 8.07 -3.74
CA PRO A 58 -16.39 8.92 -4.11
C PRO A 58 -15.72 9.52 -2.86
N LEU A 59 -14.40 9.73 -2.94
CA LEU A 59 -13.60 10.33 -1.87
C LEU A 59 -14.20 11.64 -1.34
N GLU A 60 -14.76 12.45 -2.23
CA GLU A 60 -15.42 13.71 -1.89
C GLU A 60 -16.62 13.54 -0.94
N LYS A 61 -17.33 12.41 -1.04
CA LYS A 61 -18.45 12.10 -0.14
C LYS A 61 -18.01 11.49 1.18
N ALA A 62 -16.85 10.84 1.21
CA ALA A 62 -16.25 10.35 2.46
C ALA A 62 -15.57 11.49 3.24
N SER A 63 -15.05 12.49 2.53
CA SER A 63 -14.38 13.65 3.12
C SER A 63 -15.30 14.44 4.07
N GLY A 64 -14.78 14.80 5.24
CA GLY A 64 -15.52 15.55 6.26
C GLY A 64 -16.57 14.74 7.04
N THR A 65 -16.73 13.46 6.74
CA THR A 65 -17.63 12.57 7.49
C THR A 65 -16.90 11.90 8.66
N ARG A 66 -17.65 11.25 9.55
CA ARG A 66 -17.10 10.55 10.73
C ARG A 66 -16.63 9.12 10.39
N THR A 67 -15.88 8.97 9.29
CA THR A 67 -15.29 7.69 8.86
C THR A 67 -14.02 7.39 9.66
N GLY A 68 -13.94 6.21 10.27
CA GLY A 68 -12.80 5.76 11.08
C GLY A 68 -12.97 4.33 11.56
#